data_AF-A0A7S1KF67-F1
#
_entry.id   AF-A0A7S1KF67-F1
#
_cell.length_a   1.000
_cell.length_b   1.000
_cell.length_c   1.000
_cell.angle_alpha   90.00
_cell.angle_beta   90.00
_cell.angle_gamma   90.00
#
_symmetry.space_group_name_H-M   'P 1'
#
loop_
_entity.id
_entity.type
_entity.pdbx_description
1 polymer ?
#
loop_
_entity_poly.entity_id
_entity_poly.type
_entity_poly.pdbx_seq_one_letter_code
_entity_poly.pdbx_strand_id
1 'polypeptide(L)'
;GDAQAGPAPPDRQTAFTDFKASTEEGQQLEAAFNQNKIDQRTKKQELRTVAEEISRVKVSMEEVKEMVQKKQRERSAEGAKVGGDSSVSLIDEEEYALIKRLKDLKKQYREQFDAHKELKAHLLQIDHNIQKCKTQLLQAFERWYEEKYGQLVSGADAVASAAKTLSSSTRGPEGDDLDENEQFDMMEASRLETQHPDALAFYNAKRKTSPRRTAGRSPGPSPRRH
;
A
#
# COMPACT_ATOMS: atom_id res chain seq x y z
N GLY A 1 54.96 -13.55 19.10
CA GLY A 1 54.04 -12.40 19.14
C GLY A 1 52.91 -12.73 18.23
N ASP A 2 51.78 -13.13 18.81
CA ASP A 2 50.58 -13.53 18.08
C ASP A 2 50.02 -12.33 17.32
N ALA A 3 49.96 -12.44 16.00
CA ALA A 3 49.31 -11.45 15.16
C ALA A 3 47.80 -11.64 15.30
N GLN A 4 47.18 -10.85 16.19
CA GLN A 4 45.74 -10.77 16.33
C GLN A 4 45.13 -10.20 15.04
N ALA A 5 44.78 -11.09 14.11
CA ALA A 5 43.88 -10.77 13.02
C ALA A 5 42.54 -10.35 13.63
N GLY A 6 42.16 -9.08 13.47
CA GLY A 6 40.85 -8.59 13.89
C GLY A 6 39.75 -9.44 13.24
N PRO A 7 38.62 -9.67 13.94
CA PRO A 7 37.57 -10.55 13.45
C PRO A 7 37.05 -10.06 12.09
N ALA A 8 37.00 -10.98 11.12
CA ALA A 8 36.37 -10.72 9.83
C ALA A 8 34.94 -10.19 10.02
N PRO A 9 34.47 -9.25 9.19
CA PRO A 9 33.15 -8.67 9.34
C PRO A 9 32.09 -9.79 9.29
N PRO A 10 31.14 -9.81 10.25
CA PRO A 10 30.08 -10.80 10.27
C PRO A 10 29.19 -10.65 9.03
N ASP A 11 28.54 -11.75 8.66
CA ASP A 11 27.55 -11.75 7.58
C ASP A 11 26.48 -10.67 7.82
N ARG A 12 26.05 -10.02 6.72
CA ARG A 12 25.13 -8.87 6.79
C ARG A 12 23.82 -9.20 7.51
N GLN A 13 23.32 -10.43 7.40
CA GLN A 13 22.08 -10.82 8.08
C GLN A 13 22.27 -10.84 9.60
N THR A 14 23.37 -11.43 10.07
CA THR A 14 23.72 -11.46 11.50
C THR A 14 23.98 -10.05 12.03
N ALA A 15 24.69 -9.22 11.26
CA ALA A 15 24.95 -7.84 11.60
C ALA A 15 23.66 -7.00 11.64
N PHE A 16 22.68 -7.27 10.78
CA PHE A 16 21.39 -6.60 10.80
C PHE A 16 20.58 -6.97 12.04
N THR A 17 20.60 -8.24 12.45
CA THR A 17 19.95 -8.65 13.71
C THR A 17 20.61 -8.00 14.92
N ASP A 18 21.93 -7.88 14.93
CA ASP A 18 22.68 -7.19 15.97
C ASP A 18 22.35 -5.69 15.96
N PHE A 19 22.39 -5.02 14.81
CA PHE A 19 22.02 -3.60 14.68
C PHE A 19 20.64 -3.30 15.30
N LYS A 20 19.63 -4.11 14.96
CA LYS A 20 18.27 -3.94 15.49
C LYS A 20 18.17 -4.16 17.00
N ALA A 21 19.05 -4.96 17.59
CA ALA A 21 19.06 -5.25 19.02
C ALA A 21 19.99 -4.33 19.82
N SER A 22 21.03 -3.80 19.19
CA SER A 22 22.18 -3.16 19.86
C SER A 22 22.18 -1.65 19.71
N THR A 23 21.44 -1.11 18.75
CA THR A 23 21.34 0.34 18.52
C THR A 23 19.94 0.83 18.86
N GLU A 24 19.83 1.95 19.57
CA GLU A 24 18.55 2.56 19.91
C GLU A 24 17.74 2.94 18.66
N GLU A 25 18.38 3.50 17.63
CA GLU A 25 17.76 3.81 16.32
C GLU A 25 17.18 2.55 15.66
N GLY A 26 17.92 1.43 15.68
CA GLY A 26 17.48 0.15 15.14
C GLY A 26 16.27 -0.44 15.89
N GLN A 27 16.30 -0.39 17.23
CA GLN A 27 15.19 -0.85 18.07
C GLN A 27 13.92 -0.02 17.84
N GLN A 28 14.05 1.32 17.81
CA GLN A 28 12.92 2.23 17.60
C GLN A 28 12.27 2.01 16.22
N LEU A 29 13.09 1.88 15.17
CA LEU A 29 12.59 1.64 13.82
C LEU A 29 11.93 0.26 13.67
N GLU A 30 12.50 -0.79 14.28
CA GLU A 30 11.89 -2.13 14.30
C GLU A 30 10.57 -2.14 15.08
N ALA A 31 10.51 -1.45 16.23
CA ALA A 31 9.28 -1.31 17.01
C ALA A 31 8.20 -0.57 16.21
N ALA A 32 8.55 0.53 15.54
CA ALA A 32 7.64 1.26 14.67
C ALA A 32 7.15 0.41 13.49
N PHE A 33 8.03 -0.38 12.86
CA PHE A 33 7.66 -1.30 11.80
C PHE A 33 6.65 -2.36 12.28
N ASN A 34 6.92 -2.98 13.43
CA ASN A 34 6.06 -3.99 14.01
C ASN A 34 4.71 -3.42 14.46
N GLN A 35 4.69 -2.21 15.03
CA GLN A 35 3.45 -1.52 15.38
C GLN A 35 2.61 -1.24 14.13
N ASN A 36 3.20 -0.70 13.06
CA ASN A 36 2.49 -0.48 11.81
C ASN A 36 1.92 -1.79 11.22
N LYS A 37 2.60 -2.93 11.40
CA LYS A 37 2.08 -4.25 10.97
C LYS A 37 0.87 -4.69 11.77
N ILE A 38 0.90 -4.49 13.09
CA ILE A 38 -0.23 -4.76 13.97
C ILE A 38 -1.41 -3.87 13.56
N ASP A 39 -1.18 -2.57 13.41
CA ASP A 39 -2.20 -1.61 13.01
C ASP A 39 -2.80 -1.94 11.63
N GLN A 40 -1.96 -2.34 10.67
CA GLN A 40 -2.42 -2.79 9.35
C GLN A 40 -3.39 -3.98 9.46
N ARG A 41 -3.07 -4.96 10.31
CA ARG A 41 -3.92 -6.14 10.53
C ARG A 41 -5.24 -5.74 11.19
N THR A 42 -5.18 -4.93 12.24
CA THR A 42 -6.36 -4.43 12.96
C THR A 42 -7.27 -3.64 12.03
N LYS A 43 -6.73 -2.69 11.26
CA LYS A 43 -7.51 -1.89 10.31
C LYS A 43 -8.11 -2.72 9.18
N LYS A 44 -7.42 -3.78 8.71
CA LYS A 44 -8.02 -4.74 7.75
C LYS A 44 -9.19 -5.50 8.35
N GLN A 45 -9.13 -5.86 9.63
CA GLN A 45 -10.24 -6.50 10.32
C GLN A 45 -11.42 -5.54 10.49
N GLU A 46 -11.17 -4.31 10.96
CA GLU A 46 -12.21 -3.27 11.05
C GLU A 46 -12.88 -3.02 9.69
N LEU A 47 -12.10 -2.95 8.61
CA LEU A 47 -12.64 -2.76 7.26
C LEU A 47 -13.59 -3.89 6.84
N ARG A 48 -13.28 -5.15 7.19
CA ARG A 48 -14.15 -6.30 6.94
C ARG A 48 -15.45 -6.20 7.74
N THR A 49 -15.35 -5.88 9.04
CA THR A 49 -16.52 -5.69 9.90
C THR A 49 -17.45 -4.62 9.35
N VAL A 50 -16.93 -3.45 8.97
CA VAL A 50 -17.73 -2.36 8.39
C VAL A 50 -18.36 -2.80 7.05
N ALA A 51 -17.64 -3.55 6.21
CA ALA A 51 -18.19 -4.06 4.96
C ALA A 51 -19.36 -5.06 5.17
N GLU A 52 -19.27 -5.89 6.20
CA GLU A 52 -20.36 -6.78 6.63
C GLU A 52 -21.54 -5.98 7.19
N GLU A 53 -21.30 -4.96 8.01
CA GLU A 53 -22.33 -4.07 8.54
C GLU A 53 -23.06 -3.32 7.42
N ILE A 54 -22.33 -2.79 6.43
CA ILE A 54 -22.92 -2.17 5.23
C ILE A 54 -23.86 -3.16 4.53
N SER A 55 -23.43 -4.41 4.38
CA SER A 55 -24.23 -5.45 3.72
C SER A 55 -25.50 -5.76 4.52
N ARG A 56 -25.40 -5.88 5.85
CA ARG A 56 -26.54 -6.07 6.74
C ARG A 56 -27.53 -4.90 6.67
N VAL A 57 -27.03 -3.66 6.71
CA VAL A 57 -27.86 -2.45 6.62
C VAL A 57 -28.58 -2.40 5.27
N LYS A 58 -27.91 -2.76 4.16
CA LYS A 58 -28.56 -2.84 2.83
C LYS A 58 -29.73 -3.82 2.84
N VAL A 59 -29.53 -5.03 3.36
CA VAL A 59 -30.60 -6.04 3.45
C VAL A 59 -31.76 -5.51 4.28
N SER A 60 -31.49 -4.97 5.48
CA SER A 60 -32.54 -4.41 6.33
C SER A 60 -33.26 -3.21 5.70
N MET A 61 -32.55 -2.39 4.91
CA MET A 61 -33.17 -1.30 4.15
C MET A 61 -34.14 -1.83 3.09
N GLU A 62 -33.82 -2.89 2.37
CA GLU A 62 -34.73 -3.48 1.38
C GLU A 62 -35.96 -4.10 2.05
N GLU A 63 -35.78 -4.83 3.15
CA GLU A 63 -36.90 -5.39 3.94
C GLU A 63 -37.85 -4.29 4.43
N VAL A 64 -37.32 -3.21 5.02
CA VAL A 64 -38.15 -2.10 5.51
C VAL A 64 -38.83 -1.34 4.37
N LYS A 65 -38.15 -1.18 3.22
CA LYS A 65 -38.80 -0.58 2.03
C LYS A 65 -39.97 -1.42 1.56
N GLU A 66 -39.84 -2.75 1.53
CA GLU A 66 -40.93 -3.64 1.14
C GLU A 66 -42.11 -3.53 2.11
N MET A 67 -41.85 -3.51 3.42
CA MET A 67 -42.89 -3.32 4.44
C MET A 67 -43.61 -1.97 4.29
N VAL A 68 -42.87 -0.87 4.05
CA VAL A 68 -43.47 0.45 3.77
C VAL A 68 -44.34 0.41 2.52
N GLN A 69 -43.86 -0.19 1.43
CA GLN A 69 -44.63 -0.30 0.20
C GLN A 69 -45.91 -1.13 0.38
N LYS A 70 -45.83 -2.22 1.15
CA LYS A 70 -47.01 -3.04 1.49
C LYS A 70 -48.06 -2.22 2.23
N LYS A 71 -47.66 -1.48 3.27
CA LYS A 71 -48.56 -0.59 4.03
C LYS A 71 -49.19 0.49 3.15
N GLN A 72 -48.41 1.11 2.27
CA GLN A 72 -48.91 2.12 1.33
C GLN A 72 -49.94 1.55 0.35
N ARG A 73 -49.74 0.32 -0.13
CA ARG A 73 -50.70 -0.37 -1.01
C ARG A 73 -51.98 -0.73 -0.26
N GLU A 74 -51.87 -1.24 0.97
CA GLU A 74 -53.01 -1.57 1.83
C GLU A 74 -53.87 -0.31 2.10
N ARG A 75 -53.22 0.79 2.50
CA ARG A 75 -53.88 2.09 2.71
C ARG A 75 -54.56 2.61 1.45
N SER A 76 -53.90 2.50 0.29
CA SER A 76 -54.49 2.92 -0.99
C SER A 76 -55.70 2.06 -1.38
N ALA A 77 -55.64 0.75 -1.13
CA ALA A 77 -56.74 -0.17 -1.40
C ALA A 77 -57.92 0.04 -0.45
N GLU A 78 -57.67 0.37 0.82
CA GLU A 78 -58.70 0.69 1.80
C GLU A 78 -59.38 2.04 1.50
N GLY A 79 -58.60 3.08 1.17
CA GLY A 79 -59.12 4.38 0.73
C GLY A 79 -59.99 4.28 -0.52
N ALA A 80 -59.63 3.42 -1.47
CA ALA A 80 -60.43 3.14 -2.67
C ALA A 80 -61.76 2.43 -2.38
N LYS A 81 -61.85 1.64 -1.29
CA LYS A 81 -63.08 0.94 -0.89
C LYS A 81 -64.08 1.83 -0.16
N VAL A 82 -63.62 2.89 0.52
CA VAL A 82 -64.46 3.76 1.36
C VAL A 82 -65.13 4.90 0.57
N GLY A 83 -64.80 5.06 -0.72
CA GLY A 83 -65.58 5.91 -1.65
C GLY A 83 -65.59 7.42 -1.35
N GLY A 84 -64.76 7.90 -0.43
CA GLY A 84 -64.74 9.29 0.03
C GLY A 84 -63.49 10.05 -0.39
N ASP A 85 -63.69 11.30 -0.79
CA ASP A 85 -62.69 12.38 -0.92
C ASP A 85 -61.96 12.61 0.42
N SER A 86 -61.09 11.66 0.79
CA SER A 86 -60.26 11.75 1.99
C SER A 86 -58.89 12.25 1.58
N SER A 87 -58.84 13.54 1.26
CA SER A 87 -57.62 14.31 0.94
C SER A 87 -56.56 14.27 2.05
N VAL A 88 -56.82 13.61 3.19
CA VAL A 88 -55.85 13.37 4.25
C VAL A 88 -55.84 11.89 4.57
N SER A 89 -55.19 11.10 3.70
CA SER A 89 -54.82 9.73 4.00
C SER A 89 -53.81 9.75 5.16
N LEU A 90 -54.32 9.73 6.39
CA LEU A 90 -53.53 9.71 7.62
C LEU A 90 -52.62 8.48 7.62
N ILE A 91 -51.32 8.73 7.72
CA ILE A 91 -50.31 7.68 7.90
C ILE A 91 -50.54 7.08 9.28
N ASP A 92 -50.69 5.76 9.36
CA ASP A 92 -50.82 5.07 10.64
C ASP A 92 -49.49 5.10 11.43
N GLU A 93 -49.56 4.88 12.74
CA GLU A 93 -48.37 4.92 13.60
C GLU A 93 -47.31 3.89 13.17
N GLU A 94 -47.76 2.75 12.63
CA GLU A 94 -46.91 1.67 12.15
C GLU A 94 -46.14 2.04 10.87
N GLU A 95 -46.80 2.62 9.85
CA GLU A 95 -46.18 3.14 8.62
C GLU A 95 -45.19 4.26 8.98
N TYR A 96 -45.55 5.15 9.92
CA TYR A 96 -44.63 6.19 10.39
C TYR A 96 -43.37 5.59 11.06
N ALA A 97 -43.53 4.59 11.91
CA ALA A 97 -42.41 3.90 12.56
C ALA A 97 -41.49 3.22 11.53
N LEU A 98 -42.04 2.58 10.50
CA LEU A 98 -41.28 1.98 9.40
C LEU A 98 -40.53 3.04 8.57
N ILE A 99 -41.17 4.17 8.24
CA ILE A 99 -40.53 5.29 7.54
C ILE A 99 -39.38 5.87 8.36
N LYS A 100 -39.58 6.03 9.67
CA LYS A 100 -38.53 6.50 10.60
C LYS A 100 -37.36 5.52 10.62
N ARG A 101 -37.63 4.22 10.78
CA ARG A 101 -36.60 3.17 10.72
C ARG A 101 -35.83 3.19 9.41
N LEU A 102 -36.50 3.38 8.27
CA LEU A 102 -35.83 3.49 6.97
C LEU A 102 -34.92 4.72 6.88
N LYS A 103 -35.32 5.86 7.46
CA LYS A 103 -34.48 7.05 7.54
C LYS A 103 -33.22 6.80 8.39
N ASP A 104 -33.39 6.13 9.53
CA ASP A 104 -32.29 5.79 10.43
C ASP A 104 -31.32 4.80 9.77
N LEU A 105 -31.81 3.76 9.10
CA LEU A 105 -30.98 2.82 8.33
C LEU A 105 -30.23 3.51 7.19
N LYS A 106 -30.85 4.46 6.47
CA LYS A 106 -30.15 5.27 5.46
C LYS A 106 -29.05 6.13 6.05
N LYS A 107 -29.23 6.64 7.28
CA LYS A 107 -28.20 7.39 8.00
C LYS A 107 -27.03 6.47 8.39
N GLN A 108 -27.33 5.34 9.02
CA GLN A 108 -26.34 4.31 9.37
C GLN A 108 -25.56 3.84 8.15
N TYR A 109 -26.22 3.60 7.02
CA TYR A 109 -25.56 3.22 5.78
C TYR A 109 -24.49 4.24 5.34
N ARG A 110 -24.83 5.55 5.39
CA ARG A 110 -23.89 6.61 5.01
C ARG A 110 -22.71 6.67 5.96
N GLU A 111 -22.97 6.63 7.26
CA GLU A 111 -21.93 6.65 8.30
C GLU A 111 -20.96 5.47 8.13
N GLN A 112 -21.49 4.25 7.94
CA GLN A 112 -20.68 3.05 7.71
C GLN A 112 -19.89 3.11 6.40
N PHE A 113 -20.50 3.64 5.34
CA PHE A 113 -19.82 3.81 4.06
C PHE A 113 -18.68 4.83 4.12
N ASP A 114 -18.86 5.93 4.86
CA ASP A 114 -17.83 6.93 5.07
C ASP A 114 -16.70 6.38 5.97
N ALA A 115 -17.04 5.65 7.04
CA ALA A 115 -16.05 4.92 7.85
C ALA A 115 -15.24 3.92 7.01
N HIS A 116 -15.89 3.17 6.10
CA HIS A 116 -15.20 2.26 5.19
C HIS A 116 -14.21 2.98 4.27
N LYS A 117 -14.56 4.17 3.76
CA LYS A 117 -13.65 4.99 2.94
C LYS A 117 -12.45 5.49 3.76
N GLU A 118 -12.69 5.97 4.96
CA GLU A 118 -11.65 6.46 5.86
C GLU A 118 -10.68 5.33 6.23
N LEU A 119 -11.19 4.15 6.58
CA LEU A 119 -10.37 2.97 6.86
C LEU A 119 -9.50 2.56 5.67
N LYS A 120 -10.02 2.67 4.43
CA LYS A 120 -9.20 2.46 3.22
C LYS A 120 -8.07 3.48 3.10
N ALA A 121 -8.34 4.75 3.37
CA ALA A 121 -7.31 5.79 3.34
C ALA A 121 -6.23 5.54 4.42
N HIS A 122 -6.64 5.17 5.64
CA HIS A 122 -5.72 4.81 6.72
C HIS A 122 -4.85 3.60 6.37
N LEU A 123 -5.41 2.57 5.71
CA LEU A 123 -4.63 1.43 5.26
C LEU A 123 -3.55 1.81 4.25
N LEU A 124 -3.86 2.70 3.30
CA LEU A 124 -2.87 3.21 2.35
C LEU A 124 -1.74 3.96 3.06
N GLN A 125 -2.07 4.77 4.06
CA GLN A 125 -1.08 5.48 4.86
C GLN A 125 -0.20 4.53 5.68
N ILE A 126 -0.80 3.51 6.32
CA ILE A 126 -0.04 2.49 7.06
C ILE A 126 0.88 1.71 6.12
N ASP A 127 0.40 1.34 4.93
CA ASP A 127 1.23 0.67 3.92
C ASP A 127 2.43 1.52 3.52
N HIS A 128 2.23 2.82 3.31
CA HIS A 128 3.31 3.77 3.05
C HIS A 128 4.30 3.84 4.23
N ASN A 129 3.80 3.94 5.45
CA ASN A 129 4.64 3.98 6.66
C ASN A 129 5.48 2.70 6.82
N ILE A 130 4.91 1.53 6.52
CA ILE A 130 5.64 0.25 6.53
C ILE A 130 6.81 0.29 5.55
N GLN A 131 6.60 0.78 4.32
CA GLN A 131 7.70 0.88 3.35
C GLN A 131 8.74 1.90 3.79
N LYS A 132 8.31 3.06 4.29
CA LYS A 132 9.21 4.07 4.85
C LYS A 132 10.08 3.51 5.97
N CYS A 133 9.50 2.77 6.92
CA CYS A 133 10.25 2.13 8.01
C CYS A 133 11.27 1.12 7.48
N LYS A 134 10.95 0.34 6.43
CA LYS A 134 11.93 -0.58 5.81
C LYS A 134 13.11 0.17 5.20
N THR A 135 12.83 1.21 4.42
CA THR A 135 13.89 2.02 3.80
C THR A 135 14.77 2.67 4.87
N GLN A 136 14.16 3.23 5.93
CA GLN A 136 14.90 3.82 7.05
C GLN A 136 15.73 2.77 7.81
N LEU A 137 15.20 1.57 8.06
CA LEU A 137 15.95 0.47 8.68
C LEU A 137 17.17 0.08 7.86
N LEU A 138 17.02 -0.06 6.54
CA LEU A 138 18.12 -0.42 5.65
C LEU A 138 19.18 0.68 5.61
N GLN A 139 18.78 1.94 5.43
CA GLN A 139 19.72 3.07 5.41
C GLN A 139 20.44 3.27 6.74
N ALA A 140 19.74 3.10 7.87
CA ALA A 140 20.37 3.18 9.19
C ALA A 140 21.34 2.02 9.43
N PHE A 141 20.97 0.82 8.98
CA PHE A 141 21.87 -0.33 9.02
C PHE A 141 23.11 -0.13 8.16
N GLU A 142 22.96 0.33 6.91
CA GLU A 142 24.10 0.56 6.01
C GLU A 142 25.09 1.57 6.61
N ARG A 143 24.59 2.68 7.15
CA ARG A 143 25.41 3.68 7.88
C ARG A 143 26.14 3.06 9.06
N TRP A 144 25.42 2.31 9.91
CA TRP A 144 26.00 1.67 11.08
C TRP A 144 27.02 0.58 10.72
N TYR A 145 26.75 -0.20 9.68
CA TYR A 145 27.62 -1.29 9.22
C TYR A 145 28.90 -0.73 8.61
N GLU A 146 28.80 0.34 7.82
CA GLU A 146 29.97 1.05 7.28
C GLU A 146 30.80 1.70 8.40
N GLU A 147 30.17 2.30 9.42
CA GLU A 147 30.90 2.86 10.57
C GLU A 147 31.64 1.76 11.37
N LYS A 148 30.99 0.61 11.59
CA LYS A 148 31.55 -0.51 12.37
C LYS A 148 32.59 -1.32 11.61
N TYR A 149 32.40 -1.53 10.31
CA TYR A 149 33.15 -2.50 9.52
C TYR A 149 33.75 -1.93 8.22
N GLY A 150 33.47 -0.68 7.86
CA GLY A 150 33.93 -0.06 6.60
C GLY A 150 35.45 -0.05 6.42
N GLN A 151 36.21 0.10 7.52
CA GLN A 151 37.68 -0.01 7.48
C GLN A 151 38.17 -1.46 7.31
N LEU A 152 37.44 -2.46 7.81
CA LEU A 152 37.75 -3.89 7.63
C LEU A 152 37.45 -4.36 6.21
N VAL A 153 36.38 -3.83 5.59
CA VAL A 153 36.04 -4.09 4.18
C VAL A 153 37.06 -3.42 3.24
N SER A 154 37.42 -2.16 3.48
CA SER A 154 38.41 -1.45 2.65
C SER A 154 39.84 -2.01 2.79
N GLY A 155 40.20 -2.60 3.93
CA GLY A 155 41.49 -3.28 4.12
C GLY A 155 41.58 -4.63 3.40
N ALA A 156 40.47 -5.36 3.31
CA ALA A 156 40.37 -6.60 2.53
C ALA A 156 40.35 -6.32 1.01
N ASP A 157 39.66 -5.25 0.58
CA ASP A 157 39.65 -4.80 -0.82
C ASP A 157 40.99 -4.23 -1.28
N ALA A 158 41.82 -3.64 -0.41
CA ALA A 158 43.18 -3.22 -0.78
C ALA A 158 44.10 -4.43 -1.09
N VAL A 159 43.95 -5.53 -0.36
CA VAL A 159 44.69 -6.79 -0.59
C VAL A 159 44.12 -7.56 -1.78
N ALA A 160 42.80 -7.57 -1.95
CA ALA A 160 42.13 -8.20 -3.10
C ALA A 160 42.33 -7.41 -4.40
N SER A 161 42.36 -6.07 -4.36
CA SER A 161 42.67 -5.18 -5.48
C SER A 161 44.10 -5.40 -5.98
N ALA A 162 45.07 -5.48 -5.07
CA ALA A 162 46.46 -5.82 -5.42
C ALA A 162 46.57 -7.21 -6.10
N ALA A 163 45.78 -8.19 -5.64
CA ALA A 163 45.71 -9.52 -6.27
C ALA A 163 44.95 -9.53 -7.61
N LYS A 164 43.95 -8.65 -7.80
CA LYS A 164 43.12 -8.56 -9.01
C LYS A 164 43.80 -7.82 -10.16
N THR A 165 44.76 -6.92 -9.87
CA THR A 165 45.64 -6.32 -10.88
C THR A 165 46.54 -7.33 -11.60
N LEU A 166 46.74 -8.53 -11.05
CA LEU A 166 47.54 -9.59 -11.69
C LEU A 166 46.70 -10.60 -12.48
N SER A 167 45.38 -10.68 -12.27
CA SER A 167 44.53 -11.74 -12.85
C SER A 167 43.43 -11.29 -13.80
N SER A 168 43.19 -9.98 -13.99
CA SER A 168 42.09 -9.48 -14.82
C SER A 168 42.53 -8.85 -16.14
N SER A 169 43.38 -9.57 -16.89
CA SER A 169 43.34 -9.52 -18.35
C SER A 169 42.36 -10.60 -18.82
N THR A 170 41.05 -10.37 -18.70
CA THR A 170 39.98 -10.96 -19.53
C THR A 170 38.58 -10.58 -19.03
N ARG A 171 38.00 -9.57 -19.71
CA ARG A 171 36.66 -9.63 -20.35
C ARG A 171 35.39 -9.69 -19.47
N GLY A 172 34.62 -8.60 -19.50
CA GLY A 172 33.15 -8.58 -19.40
C GLY A 172 32.58 -7.40 -18.58
N PRO A 173 31.82 -6.45 -19.18
CA PRO A 173 31.16 -5.36 -18.46
C PRO A 173 29.68 -5.67 -18.17
N GLU A 174 29.08 -4.82 -17.33
CA GLU A 174 27.62 -4.58 -17.16
C GLU A 174 26.86 -5.48 -16.17
N GLY A 175 26.94 -5.09 -14.88
CA GLY A 175 25.80 -5.22 -13.98
C GLY A 175 24.98 -3.94 -14.11
N ASP A 176 23.80 -4.04 -14.74
CA ASP A 176 22.83 -2.94 -14.85
C ASP A 176 22.35 -2.52 -13.45
N ASP A 177 22.79 -1.34 -12.99
CA ASP A 177 22.08 -0.58 -11.98
C ASP A 177 20.73 -0.16 -12.59
N LEU A 178 19.65 -0.86 -12.24
CA LEU A 178 18.29 -0.50 -12.65
C LEU A 178 18.02 0.93 -12.19
N ASP A 179 17.71 1.83 -13.13
CA ASP A 179 17.51 3.24 -12.83
C ASP A 179 16.34 3.42 -11.83
N GLU A 180 16.34 4.52 -11.07
CA GLU A 180 15.32 4.79 -10.04
C GLU A 180 13.88 4.77 -10.61
N ASN A 181 13.72 5.05 -11.90
CA ASN A 181 12.49 4.99 -12.66
C ASN A 181 12.07 3.55 -12.98
N GLU A 182 13.01 2.64 -13.26
CA GLU A 182 12.77 1.21 -13.46
C GLU A 182 12.37 0.50 -12.16
N GLN A 183 12.93 0.91 -11.02
CA GLN A 183 12.51 0.41 -9.70
C GLN A 183 11.10 0.86 -9.33
N PHE A 184 10.72 2.10 -9.67
CA PHE A 184 9.36 2.61 -9.47
C PHE A 184 8.34 1.85 -10.33
N ASP A 185 8.65 1.64 -11.61
CA ASP A 185 7.80 0.88 -12.54
C ASP A 185 7.58 -0.56 -12.04
N MET A 186 8.60 -1.19 -11.46
CA MET A 186 8.54 -2.54 -10.90
C MET A 186 7.66 -2.59 -9.64
N MET A 187 7.75 -1.58 -8.77
CA MET A 187 6.94 -1.50 -7.56
C MET A 187 5.46 -1.22 -7.88
N GLU A 188 5.18 -0.39 -8.88
CA GLU A 188 3.81 -0.13 -9.34
C GLU A 188 3.19 -1.38 -9.97
N ALA A 189 3.95 -2.12 -10.80
CA ALA A 189 3.50 -3.38 -11.40
C ALA A 189 3.15 -4.45 -10.34
N SER A 190 3.98 -4.62 -9.30
CA SER A 190 3.72 -5.57 -8.20
C SER A 190 2.45 -5.20 -7.40
N ARG A 191 2.19 -3.89 -7.24
CA ARG A 191 0.96 -3.41 -6.60
C ARG A 191 -0.28 -3.67 -7.46
N LEU A 192 -0.18 -3.50 -8.78
CA LEU A 192 -1.25 -3.81 -9.72
C LEU A 192 -1.54 -5.32 -9.76
N GLU A 193 -0.52 -6.17 -9.73
CA GLU A 193 -0.67 -7.63 -9.71
C GLU A 193 -1.45 -8.13 -8.48
N THR A 194 -1.21 -7.53 -7.32
CA THR A 194 -1.83 -7.94 -6.06
C THR A 194 -3.23 -7.35 -5.84
N GLN A 195 -3.53 -6.20 -6.42
CA GLN A 195 -4.80 -5.49 -6.20
C GLN A 195 -5.79 -5.65 -7.37
N HIS A 196 -5.30 -5.75 -8.61
CA HIS A 196 -6.09 -5.75 -9.85
C HIS A 196 -5.38 -6.58 -10.96
N PRO A 197 -5.49 -7.92 -10.94
CA PRO A 197 -4.77 -8.79 -11.88
C PRO A 197 -5.13 -8.58 -13.36
N ASP A 198 -6.30 -7.99 -13.65
CA ASP A 198 -6.77 -7.60 -14.97
C ASP A 198 -6.11 -6.31 -15.50
N ALA A 199 -5.66 -5.43 -14.61
CA ALA A 199 -5.05 -4.15 -14.94
C ALA A 199 -3.58 -4.26 -15.40
N LEU A 200 -2.91 -5.39 -15.11
CA LEU A 200 -1.52 -5.64 -15.52
C LEU A 200 -1.33 -5.63 -17.04
N ALA A 201 -2.27 -6.20 -17.79
CA ALA A 201 -2.20 -6.24 -19.25
C ALA A 201 -2.28 -4.83 -19.86
N PHE A 202 -3.16 -3.98 -19.31
CA PHE A 202 -3.32 -2.59 -19.73
C PHE A 202 -2.10 -1.74 -19.35
N TYR A 203 -1.57 -1.91 -18.14
CA TYR A 203 -0.36 -1.23 -17.68
C TYR A 203 0.85 -1.57 -18.56
N ASN A 204 1.07 -2.85 -18.85
CA ASN A 204 2.15 -3.31 -19.72
C ASN A 204 2.01 -2.81 -21.18
N ALA A 205 0.78 -2.72 -21.70
CA ALA A 205 0.51 -2.18 -23.03
C ALA A 205 0.74 -0.65 -23.10
N LYS A 206 0.35 0.09 -22.06
CA LYS A 206 0.58 1.53 -21.95
C LYS A 206 2.08 1.86 -21.85
N ARG A 207 2.85 1.06 -21.11
CA ARG A 207 4.30 1.26 -20.98
C ARG A 207 5.06 1.04 -22.29
N LYS A 208 4.60 0.10 -23.14
CA LYS A 208 5.18 -0.17 -24.47
C LYS A 208 4.87 0.91 -25.52
N THR A 209 3.85 1.73 -25.28
CA THR A 209 3.41 2.77 -26.25
C THR A 209 3.86 4.18 -25.88
N SER A 210 4.36 4.38 -24.65
CA SER A 210 5.03 5.63 -24.26
C SER A 210 6.46 5.68 -24.80
N PRO A 211 6.82 6.66 -25.65
CA PRO A 211 8.19 6.81 -26.12
C PRO A 211 9.11 7.23 -24.96
N ARG A 212 10.10 6.38 -24.64
CA ARG A 212 11.18 6.68 -23.68
C ARG A 212 11.92 7.92 -24.19
N ARG A 213 11.81 9.05 -23.48
CA ARG A 213 12.48 10.32 -23.85
C ARG A 213 14.00 10.17 -23.67
N THR A 214 14.67 9.60 -24.66
CA THR A 214 16.13 9.58 -24.77
C THR A 214 16.61 10.94 -25.29
N ALA A 215 16.68 11.95 -24.42
CA ALA A 215 17.31 13.23 -24.74
C ALA A 215 18.80 13.20 -24.36
N GLY A 216 19.60 12.53 -25.20
CA GLY A 216 21.06 12.48 -25.10
C GLY A 216 21.67 12.39 -26.49
N ARG A 217 21.49 13.43 -27.32
CA ARG A 217 22.13 13.52 -28.65
C ARG A 217 23.22 14.59 -28.59
N SER A 218 24.47 14.12 -28.52
CA SER A 218 25.68 14.92 -28.73
C SER A 218 25.76 15.43 -30.18
N PRO A 219 26.31 16.63 -30.43
CA PRO A 219 26.41 17.19 -31.78
C PRO A 219 27.63 16.63 -32.51
N GLY A 220 27.42 16.06 -33.70
CA GLY A 220 28.49 15.60 -34.59
C GLY A 220 29.24 16.76 -35.27
N PRO A 221 30.51 16.55 -35.67
CA PRO A 221 31.39 17.62 -36.13
C PRO A 221 31.08 18.10 -37.55
N SER A 222 31.23 19.40 -37.77
CA SER A 222 31.06 20.07 -39.07
C SER A 222 32.21 19.76 -40.04
N PRO A 223 31.96 19.57 -41.35
CA PRO A 223 33.02 19.54 -42.34
C PRO A 223 33.32 20.96 -42.84
N ARG A 224 34.60 21.34 -42.76
CA ARG A 224 35.19 22.49 -43.47
C ARG A 224 35.11 22.26 -44.98
N ARG A 225 34.70 23.28 -45.72
CA ARG A 225 34.89 23.36 -47.18
C ARG A 225 35.98 24.39 -47.50
N HIS A 226 36.93 23.96 -48.32
CA HIS A 226 37.75 24.81 -49.18
C HIS A 226 36.92 25.27 -50.39
#